data_AF-A0A425WKE8-F1
#
_entry.id   AF-A0A425WKE8-F1
#
_cell.length_a   1.000
_cell.length_b   1.000
_cell.length_c   1.000
_cell.angle_alpha   90.00
_cell.angle_beta   90.00
_cell.angle_gamma   90.00
#
_symmetry.space_group_name_H-M   'P 1'
#
loop_
_entity.id
_entity.type
_entity.pdbx_description
1 polymer ?
#
loop_
_entity_poly.entity_id
_entity_poly.type
_entity_poly.pdbx_seq_one_letter_code
_entity_poly.pdbx_strand_id
1 'polypeptide(L)'
;MIRVVIYWLIFVLVVAFIINYFATRGDFWAPQNVFTLGFLVAAIFCTYLIDYFSVNLSWLTFFVIISGVIAFSFGSWLVFLGYERRHIDDYGPLCKKYCPSKVVTLVCIVFCAATTLLFIRNVIAVSGTFTTMTDVTYAYRTEGYDGTQLQPFYVNQMVKVFKAIAYVFLFYFVNNVVYTKKLRGNIRLLVPAALLVVMFIFGASRAELITIFFYIFTVIFFTYGRTHAFANRASRKLIKYLVVSVFVFLLAFSGMRTLVGRLNTDDPMTYISSYAGGSIELLDLYVRDDGLEPQSSIFGEETFFAMESDLGITTGSPHLEFRYSANGRLVGNVYTCFRKYLHDFGYLGMLIIEWTLGFIFTGWYLGTKTHIANNPSDHRLVYFAYFYVPVVKSFVQEETLSAYFCLNSLVMFLLFWFVYWVTTEAFDTTQSLYAGVHYPVKCSQRFNRE
;
A
#
# COMPACT_ATOMS: atom_id res chain seq x y z
N MET A 1 -23.30 -5.29 28.27
CA MET A 1 -21.93 -4.97 28.74
C MET A 1 -20.84 -5.37 27.74
N ILE A 2 -21.05 -6.44 26.96
CA ILE A 2 -20.01 -7.07 26.12
C ILE A 2 -19.72 -6.33 24.78
N ARG A 3 -20.71 -5.64 24.18
CA ARG A 3 -20.51 -4.81 22.96
C ARG A 3 -19.69 -3.52 23.18
N VAL A 4 -19.21 -3.27 24.40
CA VAL A 4 -18.57 -2.00 24.79
C VAL A 4 -17.07 -1.97 24.45
N VAL A 5 -16.43 -3.15 24.33
CA VAL A 5 -14.96 -3.26 24.16
C VAL A 5 -14.47 -2.56 22.89
N ILE A 6 -15.20 -2.69 21.77
CA ILE A 6 -14.83 -2.03 20.51
C ILE A 6 -14.83 -0.50 20.61
N TYR A 7 -15.73 0.08 21.41
CA TYR A 7 -15.76 1.53 21.62
C TYR A 7 -14.59 2.00 22.49
N TRP A 8 -14.17 1.20 23.47
CA TRP A 8 -12.92 1.44 24.20
C TRP A 8 -11.70 1.32 23.30
N LEU A 9 -11.68 0.33 22.40
CA LEU A 9 -10.61 0.19 21.40
C LEU A 9 -10.48 1.45 20.55
N ILE A 10 -11.60 1.94 20.00
CA ILE A 10 -11.64 3.18 19.22
C ILE A 10 -11.13 4.36 20.04
N PHE A 11 -11.61 4.52 21.28
CA PHE A 11 -11.18 5.60 22.16
C PHE A 11 -9.66 5.59 22.39
N VAL A 12 -9.08 4.43 22.75
CA VAL A 12 -7.65 4.31 22.99
C VAL A 12 -6.84 4.52 21.70
N LEU A 13 -7.30 4.03 20.56
CA LEU A 13 -6.65 4.28 19.26
C LEU A 13 -6.69 5.76 18.86
N VAL A 14 -7.78 6.49 19.16
CA VAL A 14 -7.84 7.95 18.96
C VAL A 14 -6.81 8.65 19.83
N VAL A 15 -6.71 8.29 21.11
CA VAL A 15 -5.72 8.87 22.03
C VAL A 15 -4.30 8.56 21.55
N ALA A 16 -4.01 7.31 21.18
CA ALA A 16 -2.72 6.90 20.63
C ALA A 16 -2.37 7.67 19.34
N PHE A 17 -3.33 7.87 18.44
CA PHE A 17 -3.13 8.66 17.23
C PHE A 17 -2.80 10.11 17.55
N ILE A 18 -3.51 10.73 18.50
CA ILE A 18 -3.24 12.11 18.93
C ILE A 18 -1.82 12.24 19.48
N ILE A 19 -1.40 11.32 20.37
CA ILE A 19 -0.05 11.27 20.93
C ILE A 19 0.99 11.14 19.80
N ASN A 20 0.80 10.18 18.90
CA ASN A 20 1.70 9.94 17.78
C ASN A 20 1.78 11.14 16.82
N TYR A 21 0.67 11.83 16.59
CA TYR A 21 0.60 13.00 15.72
C TYR A 21 1.40 14.18 16.29
N PHE A 22 1.33 14.40 17.61
CA PHE A 22 2.16 15.41 18.26
C PHE A 22 3.63 15.00 18.35
N ALA A 23 3.92 13.73 18.66
CA ALA A 23 5.28 13.18 18.71
C ALA A 23 6.03 13.33 17.36
N THR A 24 5.29 13.23 16.26
CA THR A 24 5.80 13.41 14.88
C THR A 24 5.74 14.86 14.38
N ARG A 25 5.47 15.83 15.26
CA ARG A 25 5.38 17.26 14.94
C ARG A 25 4.36 17.57 13.82
N GLY A 26 3.24 16.84 13.80
CA GLY A 26 2.13 17.02 12.87
C GLY A 26 2.25 16.31 11.53
N ASP A 27 3.18 15.35 11.41
CA ASP A 27 3.38 14.55 10.19
C ASP A 27 2.44 13.33 10.12
N PHE A 28 1.21 13.53 9.63
CA PHE A 28 0.20 12.47 9.57
C PHE A 28 0.58 11.23 8.75
N TRP A 29 1.56 11.32 7.84
CA TRP A 29 1.98 10.20 6.99
C TRP A 29 3.19 9.45 7.56
N ALA A 30 3.70 9.87 8.71
CA ALA A 30 4.73 9.12 9.44
C ALA A 30 4.24 7.70 9.78
N PRO A 31 5.13 6.68 9.82
CA PRO A 31 4.75 5.28 9.99
C PRO A 31 3.83 5.02 11.18
N GLN A 32 4.17 5.52 12.37
CA GLN A 32 3.33 5.34 13.57
C GLN A 32 1.92 5.92 13.42
N ASN A 33 1.77 7.04 12.70
CA ASN A 33 0.47 7.67 12.48
C ASN A 33 -0.37 6.87 11.50
N VAL A 34 0.23 6.42 10.39
CA VAL A 34 -0.47 5.63 9.36
C VAL A 34 -0.89 4.27 9.92
N PHE A 35 0.00 3.61 10.66
CA PHE A 35 -0.29 2.34 11.32
C PHE A 35 -1.46 2.48 12.31
N THR A 36 -1.38 3.44 13.23
CA THR A 36 -2.45 3.69 14.21
C THR A 36 -3.76 4.09 13.54
N LEU A 37 -3.71 4.95 12.52
CA LEU A 37 -4.89 5.39 11.77
C LEU A 37 -5.55 4.24 11.02
N GLY A 38 -4.76 3.31 10.47
CA GLY A 38 -5.27 2.09 9.83
C GLY A 38 -6.11 1.26 10.79
N PHE A 39 -5.59 0.96 11.98
CA PHE A 39 -6.34 0.23 13.01
C PHE A 39 -7.56 1.00 13.51
N LEU A 40 -7.47 2.33 13.64
CA LEU A 40 -8.62 3.16 14.00
C LEU A 40 -9.74 3.07 12.95
N VAL A 41 -9.39 3.20 11.67
CA VAL A 41 -10.33 3.06 10.55
C VAL A 41 -10.94 1.66 10.55
N ALA A 42 -10.14 0.62 10.74
CA ALA A 42 -10.60 -0.76 10.83
C ALA A 42 -11.60 -0.96 11.97
N ALA A 43 -11.31 -0.42 13.16
CA ALA A 43 -12.18 -0.49 14.32
C ALA A 43 -13.52 0.22 14.07
N ILE A 44 -13.50 1.39 13.43
CA ILE A 44 -14.72 2.11 13.04
C ILE A 44 -15.55 1.26 12.06
N PHE A 45 -14.95 0.71 11.01
CA PHE A 45 -15.69 -0.14 10.06
C PHE A 45 -16.19 -1.44 10.70
N CYS A 46 -15.46 -2.00 11.66
CA CYS A 46 -15.89 -3.17 12.42
C CYS A 46 -17.17 -2.88 13.24
N THR A 47 -17.41 -1.63 13.68
CA THR A 47 -18.69 -1.28 14.35
C THR A 47 -19.91 -1.46 13.45
N TYR A 48 -19.78 -1.20 12.14
CA TYR A 48 -20.86 -1.44 11.17
C TYR A 48 -21.16 -2.93 10.98
N LEU A 49 -20.23 -3.80 11.34
CA LEU A 49 -20.37 -5.25 11.23
C LEU A 49 -20.94 -5.91 12.48
N ILE A 50 -21.19 -5.16 13.57
CA ILE A 50 -21.63 -5.72 14.85
C ILE A 50 -22.88 -6.57 14.70
N ASP A 51 -23.92 -6.05 14.06
CA ASP A 51 -25.15 -6.83 13.89
C ASP A 51 -25.04 -7.83 12.73
N TYR A 52 -24.18 -7.54 11.73
CA TYR A 52 -23.98 -8.41 10.57
C TYR A 52 -23.28 -9.73 10.93
N PHE A 53 -22.12 -9.66 11.59
CA PHE A 53 -21.36 -10.82 12.04
C PHE A 53 -21.63 -11.20 13.50
N SER A 54 -22.51 -10.48 14.21
CA SER A 54 -22.66 -10.65 15.66
C SER A 54 -21.34 -10.42 16.40
N VAL A 55 -20.55 -9.42 15.94
CA VAL A 55 -19.25 -9.07 16.52
C VAL A 55 -19.44 -8.79 17.99
N ASN A 56 -18.66 -9.53 18.75
CA ASN A 56 -18.47 -9.35 20.16
C ASN A 56 -16.97 -9.38 20.29
N LEU A 57 -16.30 -8.27 20.62
CA LEU A 57 -14.84 -8.19 20.70
C LEU A 57 -14.36 -8.53 22.12
N SER A 58 -13.31 -9.36 22.24
CA SER A 58 -12.78 -9.79 23.53
C SER A 58 -11.80 -8.76 24.09
N TRP A 59 -11.68 -8.73 25.42
CA TRP A 59 -10.61 -7.96 26.07
C TRP A 59 -9.22 -8.45 25.68
N LEU A 60 -9.07 -9.74 25.38
CA LEU A 60 -7.80 -10.32 24.93
C LEU A 60 -7.35 -9.68 23.62
N THR A 61 -8.23 -9.63 22.62
CA THR A 61 -7.96 -8.97 21.33
C THR A 61 -7.78 -7.47 21.47
N PHE A 62 -8.53 -6.83 22.36
CA PHE A 62 -8.29 -5.43 22.71
C PHE A 62 -6.84 -5.21 23.16
N PHE A 63 -6.33 -6.04 24.08
CA PHE A 63 -4.95 -5.91 24.56
C PHE A 63 -3.93 -6.21 23.46
N VAL A 64 -4.17 -7.21 22.62
CA VAL A 64 -3.32 -7.53 21.46
C VAL A 64 -3.18 -6.33 20.52
N ILE A 65 -4.29 -5.71 20.12
CA ILE A 65 -4.25 -4.59 19.18
C ILE A 65 -3.55 -3.38 19.82
N ILE A 66 -3.92 -3.04 21.06
CA ILE A 66 -3.34 -1.86 21.73
C ILE A 66 -1.84 -2.03 21.99
N SER A 67 -1.40 -3.19 22.49
CA SER A 67 0.01 -3.44 22.76
C SER A 67 0.85 -3.49 21.48
N GLY A 68 0.34 -4.10 20.40
CA GLY A 68 0.99 -4.11 19.08
C GLY A 68 1.14 -2.71 18.50
N VAL A 69 0.08 -1.89 18.53
CA VAL A 69 0.14 -0.48 18.09
C VAL A 69 1.11 0.34 18.94
N ILE A 70 1.15 0.13 20.26
CA ILE A 70 2.10 0.81 21.14
C ILE A 70 3.53 0.36 20.83
N ALA A 71 3.78 -0.93 20.62
CA ALA A 71 5.10 -1.46 20.28
C ALA A 71 5.65 -0.83 18.99
N PHE A 72 4.85 -0.81 17.93
CA PHE A 72 5.19 -0.15 16.67
C PHE A 72 5.46 1.35 16.86
N SER A 73 4.58 2.04 17.60
CA SER A 73 4.71 3.47 17.88
C SER A 73 5.96 3.78 18.69
N PHE A 74 6.32 2.92 19.64
CA PHE A 74 7.52 3.08 20.46
C PHE A 74 8.79 2.92 19.64
N GLY A 75 8.85 1.92 18.75
CA GLY A 75 9.98 1.75 17.82
C GLY A 75 10.15 2.96 16.89
N SER A 76 9.04 3.50 16.38
CA SER A 76 9.02 4.71 15.57
C SER A 76 9.49 5.95 16.34
N TRP A 77 8.98 6.15 17.55
CA TRP A 77 9.31 7.28 18.41
C TRP A 77 10.81 7.38 18.70
N LEU A 78 11.49 6.26 18.96
CA LEU A 78 12.94 6.24 19.19
C LEU A 78 13.74 6.84 18.02
N VAL A 79 13.31 6.58 16.78
CA VAL A 79 13.96 7.17 15.59
C VAL A 79 13.67 8.67 15.48
N PHE A 80 12.45 9.09 15.84
CA PHE A 80 12.09 10.51 15.83
C PHE A 80 12.85 11.34 16.88
N LEU A 81 13.28 10.75 18.00
CA LEU A 81 14.11 11.43 19.00
C LEU A 81 15.44 11.91 18.42
N GLY A 82 16.07 11.10 17.56
CA GLY A 82 17.32 11.44 16.88
C GLY A 82 17.13 12.26 15.60
N TYR A 83 15.89 12.56 15.21
CA TYR A 83 15.60 13.23 13.95
C TYR A 83 15.58 14.75 14.08
N GLU A 84 16.55 15.40 13.45
CA GLU A 84 16.54 16.85 13.27
C GLU A 84 15.90 17.24 11.94
N ARG A 85 14.85 18.05 12.03
CA ARG A 85 14.16 18.58 10.86
C ARG A 85 15.04 19.64 10.20
N ARG A 86 15.64 19.30 9.05
CA ARG A 86 16.32 20.30 8.22
C ARG A 86 15.29 21.21 7.56
N HIS A 87 15.46 22.51 7.72
CA HIS A 87 14.70 23.53 6.98
C HIS A 87 15.44 23.84 5.69
N ILE A 88 14.75 23.76 4.55
CA ILE A 88 15.27 24.21 3.26
C ILE A 88 14.23 25.19 2.71
N ASP A 89 14.69 26.40 2.39
CA ASP A 89 13.82 27.56 2.17
C ASP A 89 13.13 27.55 0.79
N ASP A 90 13.70 26.92 -0.23
CA ASP A 90 13.05 26.73 -1.53
C ASP A 90 13.58 25.50 -2.29
N TYR A 91 12.68 24.57 -2.62
CA TYR A 91 12.98 23.33 -3.33
C TYR A 91 12.75 23.41 -4.84
N GLY A 92 12.15 24.50 -5.32
CA GLY A 92 11.82 24.71 -6.74
C GLY A 92 13.02 24.55 -7.69
N PRO A 93 14.20 25.14 -7.39
CA PRO A 93 15.37 25.07 -8.27
C PRO A 93 15.97 23.66 -8.44
N LEU A 94 15.74 22.76 -7.49
CA LEU A 94 16.32 21.41 -7.47
C LEU A 94 15.41 20.34 -8.10
N CYS A 95 14.15 20.68 -8.39
CA CYS A 95 13.19 19.75 -8.98
C CYS A 95 13.36 19.64 -10.50
N LYS A 96 13.47 18.40 -11.01
CA LYS A 96 13.54 18.14 -12.45
C LYS A 96 12.23 17.53 -12.96
N LYS A 97 11.91 17.84 -14.21
CA LYS A 97 10.83 17.20 -14.95
C LYS A 97 11.37 15.93 -15.61
N TYR A 98 10.66 14.81 -15.48
CA TYR A 98 11.00 13.57 -16.17
C TYR A 98 10.33 13.52 -17.54
N CYS A 99 11.14 13.46 -18.60
CA CYS A 99 10.66 13.39 -19.97
C CYS A 99 11.34 12.21 -20.67
N PRO A 100 10.89 10.96 -20.44
CA PRO A 100 11.43 9.82 -21.17
C PRO A 100 11.27 10.03 -22.68
N SER A 101 12.24 9.51 -23.45
CA SER A 101 12.19 9.54 -24.91
C SER A 101 10.84 9.03 -25.43
N LYS A 102 10.34 9.64 -26.51
CA LYS A 102 9.09 9.21 -27.16
C LYS A 102 9.16 7.76 -27.62
N VAL A 103 10.33 7.31 -28.09
CA VAL A 103 10.55 5.94 -28.56
C VAL A 103 10.50 4.98 -27.38
N VAL A 104 11.23 5.25 -26.30
CA VAL A 104 11.23 4.42 -25.08
C VAL A 104 9.82 4.35 -24.48
N THR A 105 9.13 5.48 -24.40
CA THR A 105 7.73 5.55 -23.94
C THR A 105 6.82 4.68 -24.80
N LEU A 106 6.95 4.74 -26.12
CA LEU A 106 6.16 3.92 -27.04
C LEU A 106 6.45 2.43 -26.85
N VAL A 107 7.73 2.04 -26.77
CA VAL A 107 8.16 0.65 -26.54
C VAL A 107 7.59 0.12 -25.21
N CYS A 108 7.69 0.90 -24.13
CA CYS A 108 7.10 0.55 -22.84
C CYS A 108 5.58 0.34 -22.96
N ILE A 109 4.86 1.25 -23.62
CA ILE A 109 3.40 1.13 -23.81
C ILE A 109 3.04 -0.10 -24.63
N VAL A 110 3.75 -0.37 -25.74
CA VAL A 110 3.53 -1.55 -26.58
C VAL A 110 3.78 -2.83 -25.79
N PHE A 111 4.86 -2.89 -25.00
CA PHE A 111 5.12 -4.01 -24.11
C PHE A 111 4.00 -4.20 -23.08
N CYS A 112 3.55 -3.13 -22.43
CA CYS A 112 2.45 -3.18 -21.46
C CYS A 112 1.15 -3.68 -22.11
N ALA A 113 0.84 -3.20 -23.32
CA ALA A 113 -0.34 -3.62 -24.07
C ALA A 113 -0.26 -5.11 -24.47
N ALA A 114 0.88 -5.57 -24.98
CA ALA A 114 1.11 -6.97 -25.32
C ALA A 114 0.96 -7.88 -24.08
N THR A 115 1.57 -7.51 -22.96
CA THR A 115 1.43 -8.24 -21.69
C THR A 115 -0.02 -8.30 -21.22
N THR A 116 -0.75 -7.17 -21.31
CA THR A 116 -2.17 -7.09 -20.93
C THR A 116 -3.02 -8.03 -21.79
N LEU A 117 -2.81 -8.02 -23.12
CA LEU A 117 -3.55 -8.88 -24.05
C LEU A 117 -3.25 -10.37 -23.81
N LEU A 118 -1.98 -10.73 -23.61
CA LEU A 118 -1.60 -12.11 -23.30
C LEU A 118 -2.18 -12.59 -21.96
N PHE A 119 -2.13 -11.74 -20.93
CA PHE A 119 -2.71 -12.04 -19.63
C PHE A 119 -4.22 -12.28 -19.74
N ILE A 120 -4.95 -11.36 -20.40
CA ILE A 120 -6.40 -11.47 -20.59
C ILE A 120 -6.75 -12.71 -21.41
N ARG A 121 -6.00 -13.01 -22.48
CA ARG A 121 -6.20 -14.23 -23.27
C ARG A 121 -6.13 -15.47 -22.39
N ASN A 122 -5.15 -15.56 -21.49
CA ASN A 122 -5.00 -16.70 -20.59
C ASN A 122 -6.13 -16.76 -19.55
N VAL A 123 -6.56 -15.60 -19.02
CA VAL A 123 -7.72 -15.53 -18.12
C VAL A 123 -8.97 -16.10 -18.80
N ILE A 124 -9.24 -15.70 -20.05
CA ILE A 124 -10.38 -16.19 -20.83
C ILE A 124 -10.23 -17.68 -21.18
N ALA A 125 -9.01 -18.14 -21.44
CA ALA A 125 -8.75 -19.55 -21.69
C ALA A 125 -9.07 -20.42 -20.45
N VAL A 126 -8.75 -19.94 -19.25
CA VAL A 126 -9.12 -20.61 -17.98
C VAL A 126 -10.63 -20.65 -17.79
N SER A 127 -11.35 -19.56 -18.14
CA SER A 127 -12.82 -19.56 -18.02
C SER A 127 -13.53 -20.43 -19.06
N GLY A 128 -12.84 -20.85 -20.14
CA GLY A 128 -13.37 -21.67 -21.23
C GLY A 128 -14.39 -20.98 -22.14
N THR A 129 -15.16 -20.02 -21.63
CA THR A 129 -16.13 -19.22 -22.39
C THR A 129 -16.16 -17.78 -21.88
N PHE A 130 -16.42 -16.82 -22.76
CA PHE A 130 -16.59 -15.40 -22.41
C PHE A 130 -18.06 -15.01 -22.52
N THR A 131 -18.84 -15.25 -21.47
CA THR A 131 -20.25 -14.83 -21.37
C THR A 131 -20.34 -13.42 -20.81
N THR A 132 -19.82 -13.21 -19.60
CA THR A 132 -19.75 -11.92 -18.93
C THR A 132 -18.40 -11.74 -18.25
N MET A 133 -18.03 -10.48 -17.99
CA MET A 133 -16.81 -10.16 -17.23
C MET A 133 -16.81 -10.80 -15.82
N THR A 134 -17.98 -10.84 -15.19
CA THR A 134 -18.17 -11.44 -13.86
C THR A 134 -17.85 -12.93 -13.87
N ASP A 135 -18.36 -13.67 -14.85
CA ASP A 135 -18.18 -15.13 -14.92
C ASP A 135 -16.70 -15.49 -15.16
N VAL A 136 -16.07 -14.75 -16.07
CA VAL A 136 -14.66 -14.96 -16.44
C VAL A 136 -13.74 -14.73 -15.25
N THR A 137 -13.94 -13.61 -14.53
CA THR A 137 -13.14 -13.27 -13.36
C THR A 137 -13.45 -14.17 -12.16
N TYR A 138 -14.70 -14.61 -12.00
CA TYR A 138 -15.09 -15.59 -10.98
C TYR A 138 -14.43 -16.95 -11.21
N ALA A 139 -14.47 -17.46 -12.45
CA ALA A 139 -13.84 -18.73 -12.82
C ALA A 139 -12.33 -18.66 -12.57
N TYR A 140 -11.67 -17.62 -13.10
CA TYR A 140 -10.23 -17.42 -12.91
C TYR A 140 -9.82 -17.37 -11.43
N ARG A 141 -10.57 -16.66 -10.59
CA ARG A 141 -10.33 -16.59 -9.15
C ARG A 141 -10.49 -17.94 -8.45
N THR A 142 -11.48 -18.72 -8.89
CA THR A 142 -11.83 -20.00 -8.24
C THR A 142 -10.80 -21.07 -8.59
N GLU A 143 -10.38 -21.15 -9.85
CA GLU A 143 -9.33 -22.07 -10.31
C GLU A 143 -7.97 -21.75 -9.67
N GLY A 144 -7.68 -20.47 -9.44
CA GLY A 144 -6.42 -20.00 -8.86
C GLY A 144 -6.40 -20.03 -7.33
N TYR A 145 -7.49 -20.45 -6.69
CA TYR A 145 -7.66 -20.34 -5.25
C TYR A 145 -6.67 -21.22 -4.47
N ASP A 146 -6.37 -22.42 -4.97
CA ASP A 146 -5.47 -23.36 -4.31
C ASP A 146 -3.97 -23.06 -4.59
N GLY A 147 -3.65 -21.83 -5.00
CA GLY A 147 -2.28 -21.42 -5.32
C GLY A 147 -1.76 -21.97 -6.65
N THR A 148 -2.65 -22.52 -7.50
CA THR A 148 -2.28 -23.01 -8.83
C THR A 148 -1.75 -21.86 -9.69
N GLN A 149 -0.60 -22.07 -10.34
CA GLN A 149 -0.08 -21.09 -11.28
C GLN A 149 -0.89 -21.13 -12.57
N LEU A 150 -1.91 -20.27 -12.64
CA LEU A 150 -2.77 -20.16 -13.82
C LEU A 150 -2.11 -19.46 -15.02
N GLN A 151 -1.10 -18.62 -14.75
CA GLN A 151 -0.38 -17.93 -15.80
C GLN A 151 0.92 -18.66 -16.14
N PRO A 152 1.27 -18.79 -17.42
CA PRO A 152 2.58 -19.28 -17.82
C PRO A 152 3.71 -18.45 -17.20
N PHE A 153 4.82 -19.11 -16.88
CA PHE A 153 5.99 -18.47 -16.26
C PHE A 153 6.43 -17.19 -16.97
N TYR A 154 6.47 -17.19 -18.31
CA TYR A 154 6.90 -16.02 -19.08
C TYR A 154 5.93 -14.83 -18.91
N VAL A 155 4.62 -15.07 -18.83
CA VAL A 155 3.62 -14.02 -18.57
C VAL A 155 3.81 -13.45 -17.17
N ASN A 156 4.07 -14.29 -16.17
CA ASN A 156 4.35 -13.83 -14.81
C ASN A 156 5.60 -12.92 -14.75
N GLN A 157 6.67 -13.25 -15.48
CA GLN A 157 7.84 -12.36 -15.55
C GLN A 157 7.53 -11.06 -16.31
N MET A 158 6.77 -11.13 -17.41
CA MET A 158 6.32 -9.95 -18.14
C MET A 158 5.48 -9.01 -17.25
N VAL A 159 4.62 -9.56 -16.40
CA VAL A 159 3.82 -8.82 -15.42
C VAL A 159 4.69 -8.07 -14.41
N LYS A 160 5.81 -8.65 -13.94
CA LYS A 160 6.74 -7.95 -13.04
C LYS A 160 7.39 -6.74 -13.72
N VAL A 161 7.87 -6.90 -14.94
CA VAL A 161 8.42 -5.79 -15.75
C VAL A 161 7.35 -4.73 -16.01
N PHE A 162 6.12 -5.16 -16.31
CA PHE A 162 4.99 -4.26 -16.51
C PHE A 162 4.68 -3.45 -15.24
N LYS A 163 4.59 -4.09 -14.07
CA LYS A 163 4.43 -3.39 -12.78
C LYS A 163 5.54 -2.35 -12.62
N ALA A 164 6.80 -2.72 -12.85
CA ALA A 164 7.93 -1.78 -12.75
C ALA A 164 7.76 -0.55 -13.65
N ILE A 165 7.41 -0.74 -14.94
CA ILE A 165 7.12 0.33 -15.88
C ILE A 165 5.98 1.23 -15.36
N ALA A 166 4.86 0.64 -14.94
CA ALA A 166 3.69 1.38 -14.50
C ALA A 166 3.97 2.24 -13.26
N TYR A 167 4.61 1.69 -12.23
CA TYR A 167 4.93 2.43 -11.01
C TYR A 167 5.93 3.57 -11.25
N VAL A 168 6.97 3.34 -12.06
CA VAL A 168 7.94 4.39 -12.44
C VAL A 168 7.25 5.50 -13.24
N PHE A 169 6.41 5.15 -14.21
CA PHE A 169 5.67 6.13 -15.02
C PHE A 169 4.63 6.91 -14.19
N LEU A 170 3.98 6.28 -13.21
CA LEU A 170 3.12 6.96 -12.22
C LEU A 170 3.92 7.98 -11.42
N PHE A 171 5.12 7.63 -10.98
CA PHE A 171 6.01 8.57 -10.29
C PHE A 171 6.34 9.77 -11.19
N TYR A 172 6.71 9.54 -12.46
CA TYR A 172 6.96 10.62 -13.42
C TYR A 172 5.74 11.51 -13.61
N PHE A 173 4.56 10.91 -13.76
CA PHE A 173 3.30 11.66 -13.90
C PHE A 173 3.06 12.57 -12.69
N VAL A 174 3.08 12.01 -11.47
CA VAL A 174 2.83 12.77 -10.24
C VAL A 174 3.87 13.88 -10.07
N ASN A 175 5.16 13.54 -10.19
CA ASN A 175 6.26 14.50 -10.10
C ASN A 175 6.07 15.67 -11.08
N ASN A 176 5.81 15.35 -12.35
CA ASN A 176 5.67 16.37 -13.38
C ASN A 176 4.43 17.23 -13.20
N VAL A 177 3.29 16.66 -12.79
CA VAL A 177 2.06 17.42 -12.56
C VAL A 177 2.22 18.34 -11.35
N VAL A 178 2.82 17.85 -10.25
CA VAL A 178 3.08 18.66 -9.06
C VAL A 178 4.04 19.80 -9.37
N TYR A 179 5.09 19.56 -10.16
CA TYR A 179 6.10 20.56 -10.51
C TYR A 179 5.59 21.54 -11.58
N THR A 180 5.16 21.04 -12.74
CA THR A 180 4.80 21.89 -13.89
C THR A 180 3.39 22.47 -13.82
N LYS A 181 2.54 21.97 -12.91
CA LYS A 181 1.10 22.29 -12.81
C LYS A 181 0.30 22.00 -14.09
N LYS A 182 0.85 21.20 -15.02
CA LYS A 182 0.21 20.86 -16.31
C LYS A 182 -0.23 19.40 -16.33
N LEU A 183 -1.54 19.18 -16.30
CA LEU A 183 -2.12 17.83 -16.38
C LEU A 183 -2.06 17.25 -17.80
N ARG A 184 -2.62 17.97 -18.79
CA ARG A 184 -2.80 17.47 -20.17
C ARG A 184 -1.48 17.07 -20.85
N GLY A 185 -0.40 17.79 -20.57
CA GLY A 185 0.92 17.51 -21.15
C GLY A 185 1.59 16.23 -20.63
N ASN A 186 1.09 15.65 -19.54
CA ASN A 186 1.68 14.47 -18.90
C ASN A 186 0.77 13.23 -18.98
N ILE A 187 -0.43 13.32 -19.55
CA ILE A 187 -1.41 12.22 -19.60
C ILE A 187 -0.87 10.93 -20.22
N ARG A 188 0.07 11.03 -21.18
CA ARG A 188 0.70 9.86 -21.80
C ARG A 188 1.44 8.96 -20.79
N LEU A 189 1.92 9.53 -19.69
CA LEU A 189 2.59 8.79 -18.62
C LEU A 189 1.61 7.94 -17.80
N LEU A 190 0.29 8.17 -17.89
CA LEU A 190 -0.71 7.34 -17.22
C LEU A 190 -1.08 6.08 -17.99
N VAL A 191 -0.71 5.96 -19.27
CA VAL A 191 -1.14 4.84 -20.13
C VAL A 191 -0.69 3.48 -19.56
N PRO A 192 0.57 3.26 -19.14
CA PRO A 192 0.97 2.00 -18.51
C PRO A 192 0.16 1.68 -17.25
N ALA A 193 -0.11 2.66 -16.40
CA ALA A 193 -0.90 2.46 -15.19
C ALA A 193 -2.36 2.13 -15.49
N ALA A 194 -2.95 2.75 -16.51
CA ALA A 194 -4.31 2.46 -16.94
C ALA A 194 -4.43 1.01 -17.46
N LEU A 195 -3.47 0.56 -18.27
CA LEU A 195 -3.39 -0.84 -18.72
C LEU A 195 -3.21 -1.80 -17.54
N LEU A 196 -2.43 -1.41 -16.53
CA LEU A 196 -2.20 -2.24 -15.34
C LEU A 196 -3.48 -2.41 -14.52
N VAL A 197 -4.27 -1.34 -14.37
CA VAL A 197 -5.60 -1.40 -13.73
C VAL A 197 -6.52 -2.33 -14.50
N VAL A 198 -6.56 -2.27 -15.83
CA VAL A 198 -7.33 -3.22 -16.65
C VAL A 198 -6.91 -4.66 -16.35
N MET A 199 -5.61 -4.93 -16.37
CA MET A 199 -5.07 -6.27 -16.07
C MET A 199 -5.47 -6.75 -14.67
N PHE A 200 -5.43 -5.89 -13.64
CA PHE A 200 -5.84 -6.25 -12.29
C PHE A 200 -7.32 -6.54 -12.15
N ILE A 201 -8.19 -5.86 -12.91
CA ILE A 201 -9.62 -6.17 -12.94
C ILE A 201 -9.83 -7.58 -13.51
N PHE A 202 -9.21 -7.91 -14.65
CA PHE A 202 -9.27 -9.26 -15.23
C PHE A 202 -8.64 -10.34 -14.33
N GLY A 203 -7.57 -10.01 -13.62
CA GLY A 203 -6.94 -10.90 -12.65
C GLY A 203 -7.66 -11.00 -11.30
N ALA A 204 -8.85 -10.40 -11.17
CA ALA A 204 -9.65 -10.34 -9.95
C ALA A 204 -8.88 -9.82 -8.70
N SER A 205 -7.83 -9.02 -8.88
CA SER A 205 -6.88 -8.66 -7.82
C SER A 205 -7.15 -7.27 -7.22
N ARG A 206 -8.00 -7.24 -6.19
CA ARG A 206 -8.37 -6.01 -5.48
C ARG A 206 -7.25 -5.47 -4.59
N ALA A 207 -6.44 -6.35 -4.02
CA ALA A 207 -5.32 -5.96 -3.17
C ALA A 207 -4.31 -5.08 -3.95
N GLU A 208 -4.12 -5.36 -5.24
CA GLU A 208 -3.23 -4.60 -6.11
C GLU A 208 -3.79 -3.22 -6.50
N LEU A 209 -5.11 -3.09 -6.62
CA LEU A 209 -5.75 -1.77 -6.81
C LEU A 209 -5.57 -0.88 -5.58
N ILE A 210 -5.68 -1.46 -4.37
CA ILE A 210 -5.38 -0.79 -3.11
C ILE A 210 -3.89 -0.40 -3.06
N THR A 211 -3.00 -1.26 -3.55
CA THR A 211 -1.56 -0.96 -3.63
C THR A 211 -1.27 0.24 -4.52
N ILE A 212 -1.84 0.30 -5.73
CA ILE A 212 -1.69 1.48 -6.61
C ILE A 212 -2.21 2.74 -5.91
N PHE A 213 -3.34 2.68 -5.23
CA PHE A 213 -3.93 3.83 -4.54
C PHE A 213 -2.98 4.41 -3.46
N PHE A 214 -2.50 3.57 -2.55
CA PHE A 214 -1.59 4.02 -1.49
C PHE A 214 -0.19 4.40 -2.01
N TYR A 215 0.27 3.74 -3.08
CA TYR A 215 1.49 4.14 -3.78
C TYR A 215 1.38 5.57 -4.31
N ILE A 216 0.32 5.87 -5.09
CA ILE A 216 0.09 7.19 -5.67
C ILE A 216 -0.01 8.24 -4.56
N PHE A 217 -0.75 7.95 -3.50
CA PHE A 217 -0.88 8.88 -2.38
C PHE A 217 0.47 9.14 -1.70
N THR A 218 1.28 8.10 -1.47
CA THR A 218 2.62 8.26 -0.88
C THR A 218 3.51 9.12 -1.77
N VAL A 219 3.52 8.88 -3.09
CA VAL A 219 4.27 9.73 -4.03
C VAL A 219 3.77 11.17 -4.00
N ILE A 220 2.45 11.41 -3.97
CA ILE A 220 1.86 12.75 -3.84
C ILE A 220 2.30 13.40 -2.52
N PHE A 221 2.26 12.67 -1.42
CA PHE A 221 2.64 13.18 -0.10
C PHE A 221 4.09 13.69 -0.12
N PHE A 222 5.04 12.89 -0.63
CA PHE A 222 6.45 13.29 -0.68
C PHE A 222 6.73 14.39 -1.71
N THR A 223 6.15 14.30 -2.91
CA THR A 223 6.37 15.29 -3.98
C THR A 223 5.71 16.63 -3.69
N TYR A 224 4.50 16.64 -3.12
CA TYR A 224 3.83 17.87 -2.67
C TYR A 224 4.49 18.39 -1.39
N GLY A 225 4.78 17.50 -0.44
CA GLY A 225 5.41 17.83 0.83
C GLY A 225 6.73 18.54 0.66
N ARG A 226 7.65 18.01 -0.18
CA ARG A 226 8.93 18.67 -0.44
C ARG A 226 8.77 20.06 -1.04
N THR A 227 7.82 20.29 -1.96
CA THR A 227 7.60 21.63 -2.55
C THR A 227 7.08 22.67 -1.55
N HIS A 228 6.68 22.23 -0.35
CA HIS A 228 6.19 23.09 0.73
C HIS A 228 6.93 22.83 2.05
N ALA A 229 8.17 22.32 2.01
CA ALA A 229 9.01 22.01 3.19
C ALA A 229 8.32 21.12 4.26
N PHE A 230 7.34 20.32 3.84
CA PHE A 230 6.45 19.55 4.71
C PHE A 230 5.74 20.40 5.78
N ALA A 231 5.51 21.68 5.51
CA ALA A 231 4.89 22.61 6.46
C ALA A 231 3.47 22.15 6.88
N ASN A 232 3.07 22.45 8.11
CA ASN A 232 1.80 21.99 8.68
C ASN A 232 0.56 22.42 7.85
N ARG A 233 0.63 23.55 7.13
CA ARG A 233 -0.43 23.98 6.20
C ARG A 233 -0.54 23.03 4.99
N ALA A 234 0.60 22.58 4.45
CA ALA A 234 0.63 21.61 3.36
C ALA A 234 0.12 20.24 3.82
N SER A 235 0.51 19.79 5.02
CA SER A 235 0.00 18.56 5.63
C SER A 235 -1.52 18.58 5.78
N ARG A 236 -2.11 19.68 6.28
CA ARG A 236 -3.58 19.82 6.38
C ARG A 236 -4.31 19.74 5.03
N LYS A 237 -3.70 20.27 3.97
CA LYS A 237 -4.24 20.18 2.62
C LYS A 237 -4.15 18.75 2.07
N LEU A 238 -3.05 18.05 2.31
CA LEU A 238 -2.87 16.65 1.95
C LEU A 238 -3.84 15.72 2.70
N ILE A 239 -4.11 15.99 3.99
CA ILE A 239 -5.14 15.26 4.76
C ILE A 239 -6.51 15.40 4.08
N LYS A 240 -6.90 16.62 3.69
CA LYS A 240 -8.16 16.84 2.97
C LYS A 240 -8.21 16.05 1.66
N TYR A 241 -7.12 16.05 0.89
CA TYR A 241 -7.03 15.25 -0.34
C TYR A 241 -7.12 13.75 -0.07
N LEU A 242 -6.49 13.25 1.00
CA LEU A 242 -6.58 11.85 1.40
C LEU A 242 -8.03 11.45 1.69
N VAL A 243 -8.70 12.22 2.55
CA VAL A 243 -10.09 11.92 2.96
C VAL A 243 -11.01 11.88 1.74
N VAL A 244 -10.92 12.88 0.86
CA VAL A 244 -11.72 12.92 -0.38
C VAL A 244 -11.34 11.75 -1.30
N SER A 245 -10.06 11.44 -1.48
CA SER A 245 -9.63 10.36 -2.35
C SER A 245 -10.03 8.98 -1.82
N VAL A 246 -9.97 8.76 -0.50
CA VAL A 246 -10.45 7.52 0.14
C VAL A 246 -11.94 7.37 -0.09
N PHE A 247 -12.73 8.42 0.12
CA PHE A 247 -14.18 8.35 -0.11
C PHE A 247 -14.51 7.98 -1.58
N VAL A 248 -13.89 8.66 -2.54
CA VAL A 248 -14.06 8.35 -3.97
C VAL A 248 -13.58 6.93 -4.29
N PHE A 249 -12.45 6.51 -3.73
CA PHE A 249 -11.91 5.17 -3.90
C PHE A 249 -12.85 4.10 -3.36
N LEU A 250 -13.43 4.28 -2.17
CA LEU A 250 -14.36 3.31 -1.58
C LEU A 250 -15.64 3.14 -2.42
N LEU A 251 -16.18 4.24 -2.96
CA LEU A 251 -17.33 4.17 -3.88
C LEU A 251 -16.99 3.40 -5.16
N ALA A 252 -15.84 3.69 -5.78
CA ALA A 252 -15.38 2.96 -6.95
C ALA A 252 -15.10 1.48 -6.62
N PHE A 253 -14.47 1.21 -5.47
CA PHE A 253 -14.14 -0.13 -5.00
C PHE A 253 -15.39 -1.00 -4.81
N SER A 254 -16.45 -0.43 -4.23
CA SER A 254 -17.74 -1.11 -4.09
C SER A 254 -18.43 -1.33 -5.43
N GLY A 255 -18.42 -0.32 -6.32
CA GLY A 255 -19.00 -0.41 -7.66
C GLY A 255 -18.30 -1.43 -8.58
N MET A 256 -17.00 -1.67 -8.39
CA MET A 256 -16.23 -2.63 -9.18
C MET A 256 -16.43 -4.09 -8.76
N ARG A 257 -17.23 -4.40 -7.73
CA ARG A 257 -17.35 -5.77 -7.19
C ARG A 257 -17.72 -6.82 -8.24
N THR A 258 -18.67 -6.51 -9.12
CA THR A 258 -19.14 -7.42 -10.16
C THR A 258 -18.09 -7.64 -11.24
N LEU A 259 -17.35 -6.59 -11.59
CA LEU A 259 -16.24 -6.65 -12.57
C LEU A 259 -15.10 -7.56 -12.10
N VAL A 260 -14.98 -7.79 -10.80
CA VAL A 260 -13.96 -8.63 -10.15
C VAL A 260 -14.57 -9.98 -9.70
N GLY A 261 -15.69 -10.39 -10.28
CA GLY A 261 -16.27 -11.72 -10.08
C GLY A 261 -16.89 -11.93 -8.70
N ARG A 262 -17.38 -10.85 -8.05
CA ARG A 262 -18.13 -10.97 -6.78
C ARG A 262 -19.63 -10.95 -7.05
N LEU A 263 -20.28 -12.03 -6.62
CA LEU A 263 -21.71 -12.29 -6.79
C LEU A 263 -22.53 -11.97 -5.54
N ASN A 264 -21.90 -11.48 -4.46
CA ASN A 264 -22.61 -11.17 -3.23
C ASN A 264 -23.55 -9.98 -3.41
N THR A 265 -24.73 -10.10 -2.80
CA THR A 265 -25.82 -9.11 -2.89
C THR A 265 -25.82 -8.13 -1.73
N ASP A 266 -24.79 -8.15 -0.87
CA ASP A 266 -24.63 -7.27 0.28
C ASP A 266 -24.76 -5.80 -0.13
N ASP A 267 -25.23 -4.94 0.77
CA ASP A 267 -25.23 -3.51 0.48
C ASP A 267 -23.79 -2.96 0.41
N PRO A 268 -23.58 -1.81 -0.26
CA PRO A 268 -22.25 -1.23 -0.42
C PRO A 268 -21.49 -0.99 0.90
N MET A 269 -22.18 -0.61 1.98
CA MET A 269 -21.54 -0.31 3.26
C MET A 269 -21.09 -1.58 3.96
N THR A 270 -21.93 -2.61 3.99
CA THR A 270 -21.56 -3.94 4.53
C THR A 270 -20.37 -4.52 3.77
N TYR A 271 -20.38 -4.41 2.44
CA TYR A 271 -19.25 -4.85 1.62
C TYR A 271 -17.95 -4.12 1.97
N ILE A 272 -17.95 -2.78 1.95
CA ILE A 272 -16.76 -1.98 2.30
C ILE A 272 -16.28 -2.31 3.72
N SER A 273 -17.21 -2.37 4.67
CA SER A 273 -16.90 -2.63 6.08
C SER A 273 -16.26 -4.00 6.27
N SER A 274 -16.71 -5.01 5.53
CA SER A 274 -16.15 -6.36 5.56
C SER A 274 -14.67 -6.39 5.13
N TYR A 275 -14.29 -5.56 4.15
CA TYR A 275 -12.89 -5.45 3.71
C TYR A 275 -12.03 -4.58 4.63
N ALA A 276 -12.59 -3.49 5.17
CA ALA A 276 -11.82 -2.53 5.96
C ALA A 276 -11.73 -2.89 7.45
N GLY A 277 -12.73 -3.57 8.00
CA GLY A 277 -12.84 -3.88 9.43
C GLY A 277 -13.09 -5.35 9.76
N GLY A 278 -13.35 -6.22 8.78
CA GLY A 278 -13.55 -7.66 9.02
C GLY A 278 -12.32 -8.37 9.59
N SER A 279 -11.13 -7.83 9.34
CA SER A 279 -9.86 -8.35 9.87
C SER A 279 -9.78 -8.30 11.40
N ILE A 280 -10.48 -7.37 12.06
CA ILE A 280 -10.54 -7.28 13.53
C ILE A 280 -11.36 -8.43 14.11
N GLU A 281 -12.53 -8.72 13.52
CA GLU A 281 -13.34 -9.88 13.93
C GLU A 281 -12.56 -11.18 13.71
N LEU A 282 -11.88 -11.30 12.57
CA LEU A 282 -11.04 -12.46 12.29
C LEU A 282 -9.91 -12.64 13.32
N LEU A 283 -9.20 -11.56 13.68
CA LEU A 283 -8.19 -11.61 14.73
C LEU A 283 -8.81 -12.02 16.08
N ASP A 284 -10.01 -11.55 16.39
CA ASP A 284 -10.70 -11.88 17.63
C ASP A 284 -11.12 -13.35 17.72
N LEU A 285 -11.64 -13.91 16.63
CA LEU A 285 -11.92 -15.34 16.53
C LEU A 285 -10.64 -16.16 16.71
N TYR A 286 -9.55 -15.79 16.03
CA TYR A 286 -8.25 -16.46 16.19
C TYR A 286 -7.75 -16.44 17.64
N VAL A 287 -7.68 -15.26 18.25
CA VAL A 287 -7.12 -15.11 19.60
C VAL A 287 -7.97 -15.82 20.68
N ARG A 288 -9.27 -16.02 20.45
CA ARG A 288 -10.14 -16.79 21.34
C ARG A 288 -9.94 -18.28 21.24
N ASP A 289 -9.90 -18.78 20.02
CA ASP A 289 -9.92 -20.20 19.75
C ASP A 289 -8.53 -20.80 19.98
N ASP A 290 -7.48 -20.08 19.56
CA ASP A 290 -6.09 -20.54 19.53
C ASP A 290 -5.23 -19.94 20.65
N GLY A 291 -5.67 -18.83 21.24
CA GLY A 291 -4.95 -18.15 22.33
C GLY A 291 -3.80 -17.26 21.86
N LEU A 292 -2.78 -17.09 22.73
CA LEU A 292 -1.65 -16.18 22.53
C LEU A 292 -0.29 -16.88 22.43
N GLU A 293 -0.27 -18.19 22.64
CA GLU A 293 0.94 -19.01 22.55
C GLU A 293 1.25 -19.32 21.08
N PRO A 294 2.53 -19.43 20.70
CA PRO A 294 2.91 -19.83 19.34
C PRO A 294 2.31 -21.19 18.97
N GLN A 295 1.76 -21.28 17.76
CA GLN A 295 1.18 -22.51 17.21
C GLN A 295 2.04 -23.12 16.08
N SER A 296 2.96 -22.34 15.51
CA SER A 296 3.80 -22.79 14.40
C SER A 296 4.73 -23.94 14.79
N SER A 297 4.89 -24.89 13.87
CA SER A 297 5.85 -25.98 14.02
C SER A 297 7.25 -25.61 13.53
N ILE A 298 7.32 -24.62 12.64
CA ILE A 298 8.54 -24.10 12.00
C ILE A 298 8.65 -22.60 12.29
N PHE A 299 9.88 -22.11 12.45
CA PHE A 299 10.13 -20.70 12.72
C PHE A 299 9.65 -19.82 11.56
N GLY A 300 8.60 -19.02 11.79
CA GLY A 300 8.08 -18.10 10.77
C GLY A 300 7.31 -18.79 9.64
N GLU A 301 6.70 -19.95 9.94
CA GLU A 301 5.91 -20.77 9.01
C GLU A 301 4.96 -19.95 8.12
N GLU A 302 4.28 -18.94 8.70
CA GLU A 302 3.33 -18.11 7.96
C GLU A 302 3.88 -16.70 7.63
N THR A 303 4.73 -16.17 8.50
CA THR A 303 5.34 -14.84 8.41
C THR A 303 6.36 -14.77 7.28
N PHE A 304 7.19 -15.82 7.15
CA PHE A 304 8.23 -15.97 6.14
C PHE A 304 7.86 -16.99 5.06
N PHE A 305 6.59 -17.37 4.94
CA PHE A 305 6.09 -18.34 3.96
C PHE A 305 6.65 -18.11 2.54
N ALA A 306 6.68 -16.86 2.06
CA ALA A 306 7.16 -16.55 0.72
C ALA A 306 8.66 -16.87 0.54
N MET A 307 9.49 -16.55 1.54
CA MET A 307 10.91 -16.91 1.56
C MET A 307 11.09 -18.43 1.63
N GLU A 308 10.36 -19.09 2.52
CA GLU A 308 10.44 -20.54 2.68
C GLU A 308 9.98 -21.27 1.41
N SER A 309 8.95 -20.77 0.74
CA SER A 309 8.47 -21.30 -0.54
C SER A 309 9.50 -21.08 -1.65
N ASP A 310 10.12 -19.91 -1.72
CA ASP A 310 11.21 -19.62 -2.67
C ASP A 310 12.44 -20.53 -2.44
N LEU A 311 12.69 -20.95 -1.20
CA LEU A 311 13.77 -21.86 -0.82
C LEU A 311 13.37 -23.34 -0.91
N GLY A 312 12.11 -23.66 -1.21
CA GLY A 312 11.60 -25.04 -1.25
C GLY A 312 11.51 -25.73 0.11
N ILE A 313 11.43 -24.96 1.19
CA ILE A 313 11.35 -25.46 2.58
C ILE A 313 9.90 -25.85 2.92
N THR A 314 8.92 -25.08 2.44
CA THR A 314 7.49 -25.33 2.69
C THR A 314 6.75 -25.73 1.41
N THR A 315 5.76 -26.61 1.56
CA THR A 315 4.83 -27.06 0.51
C THR A 315 3.37 -26.72 0.85
N GLY A 316 3.15 -25.94 1.91
CA GLY A 316 1.82 -25.54 2.39
C GLY A 316 1.17 -24.46 1.52
N SER A 317 0.01 -23.97 1.97
CA SER A 317 -0.72 -22.89 1.30
C SER A 317 -0.39 -21.53 1.93
N PRO A 318 -0.24 -20.45 1.13
CA PRO A 318 -0.16 -19.09 1.67
C PRO A 318 -1.49 -18.60 2.27
N HIS A 319 -2.59 -19.32 2.02
CA HIS A 319 -3.91 -18.95 2.49
C HIS A 319 -4.15 -19.42 3.92
N LEU A 320 -4.60 -18.48 4.75
CA LEU A 320 -4.97 -18.74 6.12
C LEU A 320 -6.35 -19.42 6.20
N GLU A 321 -6.66 -19.98 7.36
CA GLU A 321 -7.92 -20.65 7.62
C GLU A 321 -9.11 -19.69 7.53
N PHE A 322 -10.21 -20.20 6.98
CA PHE A 322 -11.47 -19.47 6.98
C PHE A 322 -12.15 -19.58 8.33
N ARG A 323 -12.63 -18.46 8.85
CA ARG A 323 -13.44 -18.43 10.08
C ARG A 323 -14.85 -17.93 9.83
N TYR A 324 -15.75 -18.49 10.64
CA TYR A 324 -17.17 -18.18 10.68
C TYR A 324 -17.46 -17.43 11.96
N SER A 325 -18.30 -16.42 11.85
CA SER A 325 -18.77 -15.64 12.99
C SER A 325 -19.77 -16.41 13.85
N ALA A 326 -20.09 -15.88 15.03
CA ALA A 326 -20.97 -16.53 16.01
C ALA A 326 -22.38 -16.85 15.47
N ASN A 327 -22.84 -16.15 14.42
CA ASN A 327 -24.13 -16.42 13.77
C ASN A 327 -24.00 -17.31 12.51
N GLY A 328 -22.84 -17.95 12.30
CA GLY A 328 -22.59 -18.89 11.21
C GLY A 328 -22.25 -18.26 9.86
N ARG A 329 -22.11 -16.93 9.77
CA ARG A 329 -21.68 -16.27 8.52
C ARG A 329 -20.18 -16.36 8.33
N LEU A 330 -19.75 -16.69 7.11
CA LEU A 330 -18.35 -16.67 6.71
C LEU A 330 -17.78 -15.24 6.79
N VAL A 331 -16.78 -15.03 7.64
CA VAL A 331 -16.11 -13.73 7.76
C VAL A 331 -14.99 -13.60 6.73
N GLY A 332 -14.16 -14.64 6.61
CA GLY A 332 -13.05 -14.70 5.65
C GLY A 332 -11.80 -15.35 6.23
N ASN A 333 -10.66 -15.05 5.62
CA ASN A 333 -9.33 -15.54 6.01
C ASN A 333 -8.23 -14.47 5.92
N VAL A 334 -8.62 -13.20 5.97
CA VAL A 334 -7.71 -12.05 5.86
C VAL A 334 -7.70 -11.33 7.21
N TYR A 335 -6.71 -11.67 8.03
CA TYR A 335 -6.53 -11.20 9.40
C TYR A 335 -5.57 -10.02 9.42
N THR A 336 -5.62 -9.18 10.46
CA THR A 336 -4.60 -8.14 10.70
C THR A 336 -3.18 -8.72 10.71
N CYS A 337 -2.15 -7.88 10.54
CA CYS A 337 -0.74 -8.30 10.60
C CYS A 337 -0.39 -9.13 11.84
N PHE A 338 -1.00 -8.81 12.98
CA PHE A 338 -0.74 -9.46 14.26
C PHE A 338 -0.96 -10.98 14.23
N ARG A 339 -1.90 -11.50 13.44
CA ARG A 339 -2.24 -12.93 13.49
C ARG A 339 -1.05 -13.81 13.09
N LYS A 340 -0.35 -13.49 12.01
CA LYS A 340 0.81 -14.29 11.58
C LYS A 340 1.96 -14.21 12.59
N TYR A 341 2.19 -13.03 13.14
CA TYR A 341 3.25 -12.84 14.13
C TYR A 341 2.93 -13.56 15.45
N LEU A 342 1.66 -13.61 15.85
CA LEU A 342 1.18 -14.40 16.99
C LEU A 342 1.33 -15.89 16.74
N HIS A 343 0.89 -16.37 15.58
CA HIS A 343 0.97 -17.78 15.21
C HIS A 343 2.41 -18.29 15.28
N ASP A 344 3.36 -17.52 14.74
CA ASP A 344 4.75 -17.96 14.61
C ASP A 344 5.62 -17.68 15.84
N PHE A 345 5.36 -16.60 16.57
CA PHE A 345 6.27 -16.13 17.62
C PHE A 345 5.58 -15.82 18.95
N GLY A 346 4.27 -16.07 19.05
CA GLY A 346 3.46 -15.77 20.22
C GLY A 346 3.37 -14.28 20.52
N TYR A 347 2.74 -13.96 21.65
CA TYR A 347 2.48 -12.58 22.03
C TYR A 347 3.75 -11.73 22.18
N LEU A 348 4.79 -12.23 22.85
CA LEU A 348 6.03 -11.47 23.05
C LEU A 348 6.77 -11.26 21.72
N GLY A 349 6.83 -12.29 20.86
CA GLY A 349 7.46 -12.20 19.56
C GLY A 349 6.77 -11.21 18.64
N MET A 350 5.43 -11.19 18.63
CA MET A 350 4.63 -10.17 17.93
C MET A 350 5.05 -8.75 18.34
N LEU A 351 5.19 -8.47 19.65
CA LEU A 351 5.57 -7.15 20.13
C LEU A 351 6.99 -6.75 19.69
N ILE A 352 7.94 -7.69 19.73
CA ILE A 352 9.32 -7.44 19.28
C ILE A 352 9.34 -7.14 17.78
N ILE A 353 8.57 -7.88 16.98
CA ILE A 353 8.45 -7.67 15.54
C ILE A 353 7.86 -6.29 15.26
N GLU A 354 6.72 -5.95 15.86
CA GLU A 354 6.07 -4.66 15.63
C GLU A 354 6.96 -3.48 16.02
N TRP A 355 7.66 -3.59 17.15
CA TRP A 355 8.67 -2.61 17.54
C TRP A 355 9.78 -2.46 16.50
N THR A 356 10.32 -3.58 16.01
CA THR A 356 11.38 -3.60 15.01
C THR A 356 10.92 -2.99 13.69
N LEU A 357 9.71 -3.32 13.24
CA LEU A 357 9.10 -2.73 12.04
C LEU A 357 8.92 -1.21 12.21
N GLY A 358 8.38 -0.78 13.35
CA GLY A 358 8.24 0.64 13.67
C GLY A 358 9.56 1.40 13.60
N PHE A 359 10.63 0.82 14.14
CA PHE A 359 11.98 1.38 14.07
C PHE A 359 12.51 1.45 12.63
N ILE A 360 12.54 0.33 11.90
CA ILE A 360 13.11 0.25 10.54
C ILE A 360 12.35 1.16 9.57
N PHE A 361 11.02 1.10 9.56
CA PHE A 361 10.21 1.90 8.62
C PHE A 361 10.27 3.38 8.90
N THR A 362 10.43 3.77 10.16
CA THR A 362 10.62 5.19 10.51
C THR A 362 11.99 5.68 10.09
N GLY A 363 13.03 4.88 10.27
CA GLY A 363 14.37 5.17 9.76
C GLY A 363 14.36 5.37 8.25
N TRP A 364 13.74 4.44 7.51
CA TRP A 364 13.63 4.54 6.05
C TRP A 364 12.78 5.74 5.62
N TYR A 365 11.63 5.97 6.27
CA TYR A 365 10.75 7.12 5.99
C TYR A 365 11.49 8.45 6.15
N LEU A 366 12.16 8.65 7.28
CA LEU A 366 12.89 9.90 7.58
C LEU A 366 14.16 10.05 6.73
N GLY A 367 14.84 8.94 6.43
CA GLY A 367 15.95 8.90 5.47
C GLY A 367 15.51 9.35 4.08
N THR A 368 14.43 8.76 3.56
CA THR A 368 13.82 9.15 2.27
C THR A 368 13.39 10.61 2.28
N LYS A 369 12.75 11.07 3.36
CA LYS A 369 12.32 12.47 3.51
C LYS A 369 13.51 13.43 3.46
N THR A 370 14.61 13.09 4.12
CA THR A 370 15.84 13.89 4.14
C THR A 370 16.55 13.87 2.79
N HIS A 371 16.63 12.70 2.14
CA HIS A 371 17.24 12.57 0.81
C HIS A 371 16.49 13.36 -0.25
N ILE A 372 15.17 13.23 -0.32
CA ILE A 372 14.33 13.96 -1.28
C ILE A 372 14.37 15.46 -1.02
N ALA A 373 14.63 15.88 0.22
CA ALA A 373 14.85 17.27 0.53
C ALA A 373 16.11 17.82 -0.16
N ASN A 374 17.20 17.06 -0.19
CA ASN A 374 18.46 17.47 -0.81
C ASN A 374 18.52 17.19 -2.32
N ASN A 375 17.96 16.05 -2.76
CA ASN A 375 17.87 15.62 -4.14
C ASN A 375 16.43 15.25 -4.48
N PRO A 376 15.60 16.23 -4.89
CA PRO A 376 14.18 16.01 -5.19
C PRO A 376 13.92 15.00 -6.31
N SER A 377 14.90 14.71 -7.17
CA SER A 377 14.72 13.83 -8.33
C SER A 377 15.24 12.41 -8.07
N ASP A 378 15.20 11.96 -6.82
CA ASP A 378 15.70 10.65 -6.44
C ASP A 378 14.69 9.52 -6.72
N HIS A 379 15.09 8.59 -7.59
CA HIS A 379 14.37 7.34 -7.87
C HIS A 379 14.07 6.49 -6.63
N ARG A 380 14.81 6.67 -5.52
CA ARG A 380 14.57 5.98 -4.23
C ARG A 380 13.13 6.15 -3.73
N LEU A 381 12.43 7.22 -4.11
CA LEU A 381 11.02 7.41 -3.77
C LEU A 381 10.12 6.32 -4.37
N VAL A 382 10.41 5.82 -5.57
CA VAL A 382 9.62 4.76 -6.22
C VAL A 382 9.60 3.51 -5.35
N TYR A 383 10.77 3.08 -4.90
CA TYR A 383 10.92 1.92 -4.01
C TYR A 383 10.26 2.17 -2.67
N PHE A 384 10.59 3.30 -2.03
CA PHE A 384 10.01 3.62 -0.73
C PHE A 384 8.48 3.62 -0.81
N ALA A 385 7.90 4.29 -1.81
CA ALA A 385 6.45 4.37 -1.94
C ALA A 385 5.78 3.02 -2.21
N TYR A 386 6.42 2.13 -2.99
CA TYR A 386 5.89 0.79 -3.27
C TYR A 386 5.95 -0.11 -2.02
N PHE A 387 7.11 -0.13 -1.38
CA PHE A 387 7.36 -0.97 -0.22
C PHE A 387 6.66 -0.44 1.05
N TYR A 388 6.42 0.86 1.18
CA TYR A 388 5.69 1.41 2.32
C TYR A 388 4.20 1.00 2.36
N VAL A 389 3.62 0.57 1.23
CA VAL A 389 2.20 0.17 1.16
C VAL A 389 1.86 -0.98 2.11
N PRO A 390 2.62 -2.09 2.18
CA PRO A 390 2.42 -3.15 3.18
C PRO A 390 2.19 -2.63 4.61
N VAL A 391 2.98 -1.64 5.05
CA VAL A 391 2.82 -1.02 6.38
C VAL A 391 1.47 -0.31 6.51
N VAL A 392 1.02 0.35 5.44
CA VAL A 392 -0.30 1.00 5.41
C VAL A 392 -1.44 -0.03 5.47
N LYS A 393 -1.22 -1.22 4.91
CA LYS A 393 -2.21 -2.31 4.85
C LYS A 393 -2.19 -3.25 6.05
N SER A 394 -1.28 -3.07 7.01
CA SER A 394 -1.11 -3.94 8.18
C SER A 394 -2.40 -4.17 8.99
N PHE A 395 -3.32 -3.20 9.01
CA PHE A 395 -4.62 -3.36 9.68
C PHE A 395 -5.57 -4.34 8.98
N VAL A 396 -5.38 -4.59 7.68
CA VAL A 396 -6.16 -5.59 6.91
C VAL A 396 -5.40 -6.90 6.86
N GLN A 397 -4.10 -6.86 6.54
CA GLN A 397 -3.29 -8.07 6.36
C GLN A 397 -1.79 -7.88 6.55
N GLU A 398 -1.14 -8.95 7.00
CA GLU A 398 0.32 -9.09 6.95
C GLU A 398 0.77 -9.24 5.50
N GLU A 399 1.38 -8.18 4.97
CA GLU A 399 2.15 -8.21 3.73
C GLU A 399 3.57 -7.68 3.93
N THR A 400 3.92 -7.23 5.13
CA THR A 400 5.17 -6.52 5.36
C THR A 400 6.29 -7.53 5.27
N LEU A 401 6.48 -8.37 6.28
CA LEU A 401 7.57 -9.35 6.31
C LEU A 401 7.47 -10.34 5.14
N SER A 402 6.27 -10.83 4.82
CA SER A 402 6.07 -11.74 3.70
C SER A 402 6.41 -11.14 2.33
N ALA A 403 6.13 -9.85 2.09
CA ALA A 403 6.58 -9.22 0.84
C ALA A 403 8.10 -8.93 0.89
N TYR A 404 8.68 -8.49 2.00
CA TYR A 404 10.12 -8.16 2.03
C TYR A 404 11.03 -9.37 1.92
N PHE A 405 10.71 -10.45 2.61
CA PHE A 405 11.46 -11.69 2.59
C PHE A 405 10.91 -12.58 1.48
N CYS A 406 11.17 -12.19 0.23
CA CYS A 406 10.97 -13.04 -0.94
C CYS A 406 11.85 -12.58 -2.10
N LEU A 407 12.18 -13.51 -3.00
CA LEU A 407 12.94 -13.25 -4.22
C LEU A 407 12.23 -12.22 -5.11
N ASN A 408 10.90 -12.21 -5.10
CA ASN A 408 10.11 -11.28 -5.89
C ASN A 408 10.38 -9.81 -5.53
N SER A 409 10.60 -9.49 -4.25
CA SER A 409 10.90 -8.11 -3.84
C SER A 409 12.27 -7.64 -4.28
N LEU A 410 13.28 -8.52 -4.24
CA LEU A 410 14.60 -8.25 -4.80
C LEU A 410 14.51 -8.02 -6.31
N VAL A 411 13.75 -8.86 -7.03
CA VAL A 411 13.50 -8.69 -8.47
C VAL A 411 12.81 -7.36 -8.75
N MET A 412 11.76 -7.00 -8.00
CA MET A 412 11.06 -5.73 -8.18
C MET A 412 11.96 -4.52 -7.90
N PHE A 413 12.84 -4.60 -6.90
CA PHE A 413 13.86 -3.58 -6.66
C PHE A 413 14.78 -3.42 -7.89
N LEU A 414 15.35 -4.51 -8.40
CA LEU A 414 16.21 -4.43 -9.59
C LEU A 414 15.47 -3.89 -10.82
N LEU A 415 14.21 -4.28 -11.01
CA LEU A 415 13.38 -3.83 -12.13
C LEU A 415 13.03 -2.33 -12.04
N PHE A 416 12.70 -1.80 -10.86
CA PHE A 416 12.50 -0.36 -10.70
C PHE A 416 13.76 0.42 -11.05
N TRP A 417 14.94 -0.08 -10.65
CA TRP A 417 16.22 0.55 -10.97
C TRP A 417 16.47 0.53 -12.47
N PHE A 418 16.33 -0.64 -13.08
CA PHE A 418 16.55 -0.82 -14.50
C PHE A 418 15.60 0.04 -15.35
N VAL A 419 14.30 0.04 -15.05
CA VAL A 419 13.32 0.86 -15.77
C VAL A 419 13.60 2.34 -15.61
N TYR A 420 13.94 2.80 -14.40
CA TYR A 420 14.34 4.18 -14.18
C TYR A 420 15.56 4.53 -15.04
N TRP A 421 16.64 3.77 -14.91
CA TRP A 421 17.89 3.96 -15.67
C TRP A 421 17.66 3.99 -17.18
N VAL A 422 16.91 3.03 -17.73
CA VAL A 422 16.57 3.00 -19.17
C VAL A 422 15.80 4.25 -19.59
N THR A 423 14.87 4.72 -18.77
CA THR A 423 13.95 5.81 -19.15
C THR A 423 14.54 7.21 -18.96
N THR A 424 15.59 7.36 -18.16
CA THR A 424 16.19 8.68 -17.85
C THR A 424 17.66 8.83 -18.22
N GLU A 425 18.47 7.77 -18.08
CA GLU A 425 19.94 7.87 -18.21
C GLU A 425 20.46 7.21 -19.49
N ALA A 426 19.91 6.06 -19.89
CA ALA A 426 20.39 5.33 -21.06
C ALA A 426 20.13 6.07 -22.40
N PHE A 427 19.05 6.85 -22.46
CA PHE A 427 18.69 7.66 -23.62
C PHE A 427 18.66 9.13 -23.22
N ASP A 428 19.84 9.64 -22.86
CA ASP A 428 20.08 10.97 -22.33
C ASP A 428 19.45 12.07 -23.23
N THR A 429 18.19 12.40 -22.93
CA THR A 429 17.44 13.48 -23.57
C THR A 429 17.53 14.76 -22.75
N THR A 430 18.20 14.69 -21.61
CA THR A 430 18.40 15.82 -20.70
C THR A 430 19.44 16.80 -21.24
N GLN A 431 20.46 16.37 -21.98
CA GLN A 431 21.44 17.30 -22.57
C GLN A 431 20.88 18.22 -23.67
N SER A 432 19.80 17.87 -24.36
CA SER A 432 19.28 18.69 -25.48
C SER A 432 18.25 19.76 -25.10
N LEU A 433 17.75 19.78 -23.85
CA LEU A 433 16.74 20.76 -23.39
C LEU A 433 17.29 21.84 -22.45
N TYR A 434 18.48 21.66 -21.87
CA TYR A 434 19.12 22.70 -21.05
C TYR A 434 19.88 23.76 -21.87
N ALA A 435 19.95 23.61 -23.20
CA ALA A 435 20.57 24.62 -24.07
C ALA A 435 19.68 25.84 -24.35
N GLY A 436 18.44 25.93 -23.85
CA GLY A 436 17.50 26.95 -24.35
C GLY A 436 16.43 27.53 -23.42
N VAL A 437 16.34 27.17 -22.14
CA VAL A 437 15.26 27.73 -21.30
C VAL A 437 15.74 28.10 -19.90
N HIS A 438 16.48 29.21 -19.82
CA HIS A 438 16.43 30.06 -18.62
C HIS A 438 15.02 30.64 -18.53
N TYR A 439 14.20 30.15 -17.61
CA TYR A 439 13.07 30.93 -17.13
C TYR A 439 13.64 32.01 -16.20
N PRO A 440 13.53 33.31 -16.52
CA PRO A 440 13.88 34.34 -15.56
C PRO A 440 12.83 34.26 -14.45
N VAL A 441 13.25 33.79 -13.28
CA VAL A 441 12.51 34.00 -12.04
C VAL A 441 12.53 35.51 -11.80
N LYS A 442 11.44 36.19 -12.16
CA LYS A 442 11.19 37.56 -11.72
C LYS A 442 11.10 37.51 -10.20
N CYS A 443 12.19 37.91 -9.56
CA CYS A 443 12.26 38.21 -8.14
C CYS A 443 11.27 39.36 -7.87
N SER A 444 10.07 39.05 -7.37
CA SER A 444 9.19 40.04 -6.78
C SER A 444 9.67 40.31 -5.36
N GLN A 445 10.70 41.15 -5.24
CA GLN A 445 10.94 41.89 -4.00
C GLN A 445 9.78 42.86 -3.80
N ARG A 446 8.87 42.53 -2.88
CA ARG A 446 8.05 43.53 -2.16
C ARG A 446 7.44 42.87 -0.93
N PHE A 447 8.24 42.78 0.13
CA PHE A 447 7.72 42.89 1.49
C PHE A 447 8.74 43.68 2.30
N ASN A 448 8.47 44.98 2.39
CA ASN A 448 8.98 45.86 3.44
C ASN A 448 7.91 46.94 3.65
N ARG A 449 7.52 47.12 4.93
CA ARG A 449 6.60 48.13 5.49
C ARG A 449 5.11 47.82 5.23
N GLU A 450 4.22 47.74 6.22
CA GLU A 450 4.14 48.21 7.62
C GLU A 450 3.57 47.14 8.55
#